data_AF-A0A829GG21-F1
#
_entry.id   AF-A0A829GG21-F1
#
_cell.length_a   1.000
_cell.length_b   1.000
_cell.length_c   1.000
_cell.angle_alpha   90.00
_cell.angle_beta   90.00
_cell.angle_gamma   90.00
#
_symmetry.space_group_name_H-M   'P 1'
#
loop_
_entity.id
_entity.type
_entity.pdbx_description
1 polymer ?
#
loop_
_entity_poly.entity_id
_entity_poly.type
_entity_poly.pdbx_seq_one_letter_code
_entity_poly.pdbx_strand_id
1 'polypeptide(L)'
;SLLIDYMLTVSVSVSAGAEAITSAIPALYGKQVIISLIIIFILMSMNLRGMSESANFLMVPVYLFVVVMTGMIIWGLYQVATGAIPYKATSFVGAAIPGVSMALIFRAFSSGSSSLTGVEAISNAVPFFKMPKEKNAAKTLAIMAAILGFFFAGITFLNYWYGIVPVAKVTVLSQVAKETFGGAGIMYYVVQFATALILAVAANT
;
A
#
# COMPACT_ATOMS: atom_id res chain seq x y z
N SER A 1 -2.93 14.73 20.51
CA SER A 1 -2.46 13.50 19.84
C SER A 1 -3.19 13.25 18.54
N LEU A 2 -4.52 13.04 18.57
CA LEU A 2 -5.34 12.73 17.38
C LEU A 2 -5.24 13.74 16.21
N LEU A 3 -5.13 15.05 16.48
CA LEU A 3 -4.98 16.05 15.42
C LEU A 3 -3.69 15.89 14.59
N ILE A 4 -2.59 15.52 15.24
CA ILE A 4 -1.31 15.29 14.56
C ILE A 4 -1.42 14.02 13.71
N ASP A 5 -2.04 12.97 14.26
CA ASP A 5 -2.23 11.71 13.58
C ASP A 5 -3.08 11.84 12.30
N TYR A 6 -4.18 12.60 12.37
CA TYR A 6 -4.97 12.92 11.18
C TYR A 6 -4.20 13.74 10.15
N MET A 7 -3.46 14.78 10.57
CA MET A 7 -2.63 15.56 9.65
C MET A 7 -1.55 14.69 8.98
N LEU A 8 -0.91 13.79 9.73
CA LEU A 8 0.09 12.87 9.21
C LEU A 8 -0.53 11.83 8.27
N THR A 9 -1.71 11.29 8.59
CA THR A 9 -2.42 10.34 7.73
C THR A 9 -2.72 10.93 6.36
N VAL A 10 -3.26 12.15 6.31
CA VAL A 10 -3.51 12.87 5.05
C VAL A 10 -2.20 13.13 4.31
N SER A 11 -1.18 13.65 5.01
CA SER A 11 0.09 14.05 4.40
C SER A 11 0.85 12.85 3.81
N VAL A 12 0.98 11.77 4.58
CA VAL A 12 1.69 10.54 4.18
C VAL A 12 0.94 9.85 3.05
N SER A 13 -0.39 9.72 3.15
CA SER A 13 -1.18 9.03 2.12
C SER A 13 -1.15 9.77 0.79
N VAL A 14 -1.33 11.09 0.79
CA VAL A 14 -1.28 11.87 -0.46
C VAL A 14 0.14 11.87 -1.05
N SER A 15 1.18 11.99 -0.22
CA SER A 15 2.57 11.91 -0.70
C SER A 15 2.87 10.56 -1.35
N ALA A 16 2.50 9.45 -0.69
CA ALA A 16 2.67 8.11 -1.24
C ALA A 16 1.83 7.90 -2.52
N GLY A 17 0.64 8.50 -2.58
CA GLY A 17 -0.22 8.47 -3.77
C GLY A 17 0.42 9.20 -4.95
N ALA A 18 1.01 10.37 -4.71
CA ALA A 18 1.77 11.10 -5.74
C ALA A 18 3.02 10.33 -6.20
N GLU A 19 3.71 9.62 -5.30
CA GLU A 19 4.83 8.74 -5.65
C GLU A 19 4.39 7.54 -6.52
N ALA A 20 3.22 6.94 -6.25
CA ALA A 20 2.66 5.90 -7.10
C ALA A 20 2.33 6.42 -8.51
N ILE A 21 1.69 7.60 -8.61
CA ILE A 21 1.38 8.24 -9.90
C ILE A 21 2.66 8.58 -10.68
N THR A 22 3.66 9.18 -10.02
CA THR A 22 4.92 9.54 -10.68
C THR A 22 5.79 8.33 -11.01
N SER A 23 5.64 7.22 -10.28
CA SER A 23 6.25 5.93 -10.65
C SER A 23 5.65 5.39 -11.95
N ALA A 24 4.33 5.50 -12.12
CA ALA A 24 3.62 5.06 -13.32
C ALA A 24 3.90 5.96 -14.54
N ILE A 25 4.00 7.28 -14.32
CA ILE A 25 4.18 8.28 -15.36
C ILE A 25 5.49 9.05 -15.08
N PRO A 26 6.65 8.55 -15.58
CA PRO A 26 7.95 9.15 -15.29
C PRO A 26 8.08 10.63 -15.72
N ALA A 27 7.29 11.07 -16.72
CA ALA A 27 7.25 12.46 -17.17
C ALA A 27 6.76 13.45 -16.09
N LEU A 28 6.09 12.95 -15.04
CA LEU A 28 5.63 13.75 -13.90
C LEU A 28 6.64 13.81 -12.75
N TYR A 29 7.82 13.19 -12.92
CA TYR A 29 8.87 13.24 -11.91
C TYR A 29 9.30 14.69 -11.61
N GLY A 30 9.53 15.00 -10.33
CA GLY A 30 9.86 16.34 -9.85
C GLY A 30 8.62 17.21 -9.59
N LYS A 31 7.42 16.75 -9.96
CA LYS A 31 6.14 17.44 -9.71
C LYS A 31 5.33 16.83 -8.57
N GLN A 32 5.92 15.96 -7.76
CA GLN A 32 5.23 15.25 -6.66
C GLN A 32 4.50 16.23 -5.74
N VAL A 33 5.16 17.30 -5.32
CA VAL A 33 4.57 18.31 -4.42
C VAL A 33 3.33 18.95 -5.04
N ILE A 34 3.39 19.32 -6.33
CA ILE A 34 2.28 19.95 -7.03
C ILE A 34 1.11 18.95 -7.15
N ILE A 35 1.40 17.69 -7.49
CA ILE A 35 0.39 16.63 -7.58
C ILE A 35 -0.26 16.41 -6.21
N SER A 36 0.53 16.34 -5.14
CA SER A 36 0.02 16.20 -3.78
C SER A 36 -0.90 17.36 -3.38
N LEU A 37 -0.50 18.61 -3.65
CA LEU A 37 -1.33 19.78 -3.39
C LEU A 37 -2.64 19.74 -4.17
N ILE A 38 -2.60 19.37 -5.46
CA ILE A 38 -3.79 19.22 -6.30
C ILE A 38 -4.73 18.16 -5.70
N ILE A 39 -4.20 16.99 -5.30
CA ILE A 39 -5.01 15.93 -4.67
C ILE A 39 -5.64 16.44 -3.38
N ILE A 40 -4.89 17.13 -2.51
CA ILE A 40 -5.42 17.73 -1.28
C ILE A 40 -6.55 18.72 -1.58
N PHE A 41 -6.36 19.62 -2.55
CA PHE A 41 -7.40 20.59 -2.93
C PHE A 41 -8.66 19.91 -3.49
N ILE A 42 -8.50 18.85 -4.27
CA ILE A 42 -9.62 18.05 -4.79
C ILE A 42 -10.37 17.39 -3.63
N LEU A 43 -9.66 16.67 -2.75
CA LEU A 43 -10.26 16.01 -1.59
C LEU A 43 -10.94 17.03 -0.67
N MET A 44 -10.30 18.15 -0.38
CA MET A 44 -10.89 19.25 0.40
C MET A 44 -12.18 19.76 -0.25
N SER A 45 -12.16 20.01 -1.55
CA SER A 45 -13.34 20.51 -2.29
C SER A 45 -14.49 19.49 -2.28
N MET A 46 -14.18 18.20 -2.40
CA MET A 46 -15.17 17.11 -2.32
C MET A 46 -15.80 17.04 -0.92
N ASN A 47 -14.99 17.16 0.13
CA ASN A 47 -15.48 17.17 1.52
C ASN A 47 -16.33 18.41 1.81
N LEU A 48 -15.91 19.60 1.37
CA LEU A 48 -16.65 20.86 1.57
C LEU A 48 -17.98 20.91 0.80
N ARG A 49 -18.07 20.23 -0.37
CA ARG A 49 -19.32 20.12 -1.14
C ARG A 49 -20.33 19.14 -0.53
N GLY A 50 -19.98 18.47 0.57
CA GLY A 50 -20.90 17.57 1.27
C GLY A 50 -21.13 16.27 0.50
N MET A 51 -20.07 15.61 0.02
CA MET A 51 -20.14 14.22 -0.49
C MET A 51 -20.45 13.18 0.62
N SER A 52 -21.27 13.54 1.60
CA SER A 52 -21.55 12.76 2.82
C SER A 52 -22.47 11.56 2.62
N GLU A 53 -23.02 11.32 1.43
CA GLU A 53 -24.11 10.34 1.23
C GLU A 53 -23.76 9.12 0.35
N SER A 54 -22.51 8.92 -0.05
CA SER A 54 -22.15 7.71 -0.81
C SER A 54 -20.88 7.05 -0.29
N ALA A 55 -21.00 6.42 0.88
CA ALA A 55 -20.06 5.39 1.34
C ALA A 55 -19.79 4.32 0.25
N ASN A 56 -20.74 4.12 -0.67
CA ASN A 56 -20.57 3.27 -1.85
C ASN A 56 -19.43 3.69 -2.78
N PHE A 57 -19.14 4.99 -2.94
CA PHE A 57 -18.09 5.42 -3.86
C PHE A 57 -16.70 5.04 -3.35
N LEU A 58 -16.48 5.12 -2.04
CA LEU A 58 -15.20 4.76 -1.40
C LEU A 58 -14.94 3.24 -1.43
N MET A 59 -15.98 2.41 -1.54
CA MET A 59 -15.82 0.96 -1.64
C MET A 59 -15.15 0.53 -2.95
N VAL A 60 -15.37 1.25 -4.05
CA VAL A 60 -14.83 0.87 -5.36
C VAL A 60 -13.30 0.84 -5.37
N PRO A 61 -12.57 1.91 -4.94
CA PRO A 61 -11.12 1.86 -4.80
C PRO A 61 -10.60 0.75 -3.88
N VAL A 62 -11.28 0.49 -2.76
CA VAL A 62 -10.87 -0.52 -1.77
C VAL A 62 -10.93 -1.92 -2.38
N TYR A 63 -12.06 -2.30 -2.96
CA TYR A 63 -12.19 -3.63 -3.57
C TYR A 63 -11.31 -3.79 -4.80
N LEU A 64 -11.17 -2.75 -5.62
CA LEU A 64 -10.26 -2.75 -6.76
C LEU A 64 -8.82 -3.02 -6.30
N PHE A 65 -8.35 -2.29 -5.29
CA PHE A 65 -7.01 -2.49 -4.73
C PHE A 65 -6.83 -3.91 -4.20
N VAL A 66 -7.79 -4.43 -3.43
CA VAL A 66 -7.71 -5.78 -2.88
C VAL A 66 -7.62 -6.84 -4.00
N VAL A 67 -8.46 -6.75 -5.02
CA VAL A 67 -8.49 -7.71 -6.13
C VAL A 67 -7.19 -7.65 -6.95
N VAL A 68 -6.75 -6.44 -7.30
CA VAL A 68 -5.55 -6.25 -8.14
C VAL A 68 -4.28 -6.67 -7.39
N MET A 69 -4.17 -6.32 -6.10
CA MET A 69 -3.04 -6.76 -5.27
C MET A 69 -3.02 -8.27 -5.06
N THR A 70 -4.17 -8.87 -4.77
CA THR A 70 -4.30 -10.33 -4.64
C THR A 70 -3.90 -11.02 -5.94
N GLY A 71 -4.41 -10.53 -7.08
CA GLY A 71 -4.10 -11.06 -8.40
C GLY A 71 -2.61 -10.94 -8.75
N MET A 72 -1.99 -9.79 -8.46
CA MET A 72 -0.55 -9.59 -8.66
C MET A 72 0.27 -10.57 -7.81
N ILE A 73 -0.06 -10.75 -6.53
CA ILE A 73 0.65 -11.67 -5.65
C ILE A 73 0.50 -13.11 -6.14
N ILE A 74 -0.72 -13.57 -6.44
CA ILE A 74 -0.97 -14.92 -6.94
C ILE A 74 -0.24 -15.16 -8.26
N TRP A 75 -0.30 -14.21 -9.19
CA TRP A 75 0.38 -14.31 -10.48
C TRP A 75 1.91 -14.32 -10.33
N GLY A 76 2.45 -13.49 -9.43
CA GLY A 76 3.88 -13.49 -9.09
C GLY A 76 4.32 -14.83 -8.51
N LEU A 77 3.57 -15.39 -7.56
CA LEU A 77 3.85 -16.69 -6.96
C LEU A 77 3.74 -17.84 -7.99
N TYR A 78 2.77 -17.77 -8.89
CA TYR A 78 2.63 -18.73 -9.98
C TYR A 78 3.84 -18.71 -10.92
N GLN A 79 4.34 -17.54 -11.28
CA GLN A 79 5.55 -17.40 -12.09
C GLN A 79 6.82 -17.87 -11.37
N VAL A 80 6.88 -17.69 -10.06
CA VAL A 80 7.95 -18.27 -9.23
C VAL A 80 7.88 -19.80 -9.23
N ALA A 81 6.69 -20.38 -9.04
CA ALA A 81 6.49 -21.83 -9.00
C ALA A 81 6.74 -22.51 -10.34
N THR A 82 6.43 -21.85 -11.46
CA THR A 82 6.69 -22.35 -12.82
C THR A 82 8.11 -22.11 -13.30
N GLY A 83 8.94 -21.39 -12.53
CA GLY A 83 10.31 -21.06 -12.90
C GLY A 83 10.42 -20.00 -14.00
N ALA A 84 9.33 -19.31 -14.33
CA ALA A 84 9.33 -18.24 -15.34
C ALA A 84 10.17 -17.03 -14.90
N ILE A 85 10.27 -16.79 -13.59
CA ILE A 85 11.10 -15.72 -13.02
C ILE A 85 12.29 -16.33 -12.27
N PRO A 86 13.54 -16.07 -12.70
CA PRO A 86 14.72 -16.60 -12.03
C PRO A 86 14.86 -16.00 -10.63
N TYR A 87 15.38 -16.81 -9.71
CA TYR A 87 15.73 -16.35 -8.36
C TYR A 87 16.88 -15.34 -8.43
N LYS A 88 16.63 -14.11 -8.00
CA LYS A 88 17.57 -12.99 -8.05
C LYS A 88 17.85 -12.37 -6.68
N ALA A 89 17.50 -13.06 -5.59
CA ALA A 89 17.67 -12.51 -4.26
C ALA A 89 19.13 -12.06 -4.02
N THR A 90 19.28 -10.88 -3.42
CA THR A 90 20.60 -10.26 -3.17
C THR A 90 21.46 -11.06 -2.18
N SER A 91 20.84 -11.94 -1.40
CA SER A 91 21.51 -12.79 -0.43
C SER A 91 20.72 -14.07 -0.16
N PHE A 92 21.42 -15.18 0.00
CA PHE A 92 20.84 -16.45 0.43
C PHE A 92 20.43 -16.39 1.91
N VAL A 93 19.42 -17.18 2.27
CA VAL A 93 19.00 -17.36 3.66
C VAL A 93 20.18 -17.93 4.47
N GLY A 94 20.55 -17.28 5.56
CA GLY A 94 21.66 -17.68 6.43
C GLY A 94 23.01 -17.05 6.10
N ALA A 95 23.13 -16.24 5.04
CA ALA A 95 24.35 -15.49 4.78
C ALA A 95 24.54 -14.39 5.84
N ALA A 96 25.72 -14.34 6.45
CA ALA A 96 26.09 -13.26 7.36
C ALA A 96 26.43 -12.00 6.55
N ILE A 97 25.73 -10.90 6.80
CA ILE A 97 26.01 -9.60 6.17
C ILE A 97 26.86 -8.79 7.15
N PRO A 98 28.16 -8.57 6.88
CA PRO A 98 29.02 -7.78 7.75
C PRO A 98 28.48 -6.36 7.91
N GLY A 99 28.57 -5.80 9.12
CA GLY A 99 28.13 -4.43 9.41
C GLY A 99 26.64 -4.27 9.73
N VAL A 100 25.83 -5.34 9.71
CA VAL A 100 24.46 -5.30 10.21
C VAL A 100 24.47 -5.50 11.73
N SER A 101 24.23 -4.43 12.48
CA SER A 101 24.09 -4.48 13.93
C SER A 101 22.66 -4.81 14.36
N MET A 102 22.48 -5.30 15.59
CA MET A 102 21.15 -5.51 16.16
C MET A 102 20.30 -4.22 16.19
N ALA A 103 20.96 -3.06 16.36
CA ALA A 103 20.29 -1.76 16.29
C ALA A 103 19.68 -1.49 14.91
N LEU A 104 20.32 -1.91 13.81
CA LEU A 104 19.77 -1.80 12.46
C LEU A 104 18.57 -2.73 12.26
N ILE A 105 18.60 -3.93 12.85
CA ILE A 105 17.46 -4.86 12.82
C ILE A 105 16.26 -4.25 13.54
N PHE A 106 16.45 -3.71 14.75
CA PHE A 106 15.37 -3.05 15.48
C PHE A 106 14.87 -1.79 14.78
N ARG A 107 15.75 -1.03 14.13
CA ARG A 107 15.34 0.12 13.32
C ARG A 107 14.48 -0.30 12.13
N ALA A 108 14.88 -1.34 11.40
CA ALA A 108 14.11 -1.90 10.30
C ALA A 108 12.73 -2.39 10.79
N PHE A 109 12.70 -3.13 11.90
CA PHE A 109 11.46 -3.60 12.54
C PHE A 109 10.54 -2.45 12.94
N SER A 110 11.08 -1.44 13.64
CA SER A 110 10.32 -0.26 14.06
C SER A 110 9.82 0.59 12.89
N SER A 111 10.55 0.65 11.77
CA SER A 111 10.05 1.32 10.56
C SER A 111 8.96 0.51 9.85
N GLY A 112 9.08 -0.82 9.85
CA GLY A 112 8.12 -1.72 9.23
C GLY A 112 6.79 -1.81 9.97
N SER A 113 6.81 -1.70 11.30
CA SER A 113 5.59 -1.73 12.13
C SER A 113 4.62 -0.59 11.82
N SER A 114 5.10 0.51 11.23
CA SER A 114 4.25 1.58 10.70
C SER A 114 3.23 1.09 9.67
N SER A 115 3.48 -0.05 8.99
CA SER A 115 2.55 -0.64 8.02
C SER A 115 1.27 -1.19 8.67
N LEU A 116 1.26 -1.35 10.00
CA LEU A 116 0.11 -1.81 10.79
C LEU A 116 -0.73 -0.65 11.34
N THR A 117 -0.35 0.60 11.05
CA THR A 117 -1.18 1.77 11.34
C THR A 117 -2.51 1.67 10.58
N GLY A 118 -3.59 2.15 11.18
CA GLY A 118 -4.93 2.09 10.58
C GLY A 118 -5.85 0.98 11.11
N VAL A 119 -5.35 0.00 11.87
CA VAL A 119 -6.24 -0.91 12.65
C VAL A 119 -7.08 -0.16 13.68
N GLU A 120 -6.58 1.01 14.11
CA GLU A 120 -7.23 1.92 15.04
C GLU A 120 -8.54 2.50 14.49
N ALA A 121 -8.65 2.66 13.16
CA ALA A 121 -9.84 3.17 12.52
C ALA A 121 -11.05 2.25 12.76
N ILE A 122 -10.84 0.92 12.71
CA ILE A 122 -11.91 -0.06 13.01
C ILE A 122 -12.28 -0.02 14.50
N SER A 123 -11.30 0.09 15.40
CA SER A 123 -11.60 0.17 16.84
C SER A 123 -12.37 1.43 17.22
N ASN A 124 -12.11 2.55 16.55
CA ASN A 124 -12.86 3.80 16.75
C ASN A 124 -14.27 3.73 16.13
N ALA A 125 -14.48 2.86 15.13
CA ALA A 125 -15.75 2.69 14.46
C ALA A 125 -16.70 1.67 15.09
N VAL A 126 -16.30 0.96 16.16
CA VAL A 126 -17.11 -0.05 16.87
C VAL A 126 -18.56 0.42 17.17
N PRO A 127 -18.81 1.67 17.60
CA PRO A 127 -20.17 2.15 17.86
C PRO A 127 -21.11 2.13 16.64
N PHE A 128 -20.56 2.22 15.43
CA PHE A 128 -21.31 2.24 14.16
C PHE A 128 -21.64 0.85 13.62
N PHE A 129 -21.07 -0.22 14.17
CA PHE A 129 -21.41 -1.58 13.76
C PHE A 129 -22.84 -1.97 14.18
N LYS A 130 -23.49 -2.80 13.34
CA LYS A 130 -24.77 -3.42 13.68
C LYS A 130 -24.61 -4.39 14.86
N MET A 131 -25.64 -4.51 15.68
CA MET A 131 -25.64 -5.47 16.80
C MET A 131 -25.55 -6.92 16.27
N PRO A 132 -24.77 -7.82 16.93
CA PRO A 132 -23.89 -7.59 18.08
C PRO A 132 -22.60 -6.85 17.68
N LYS A 133 -22.39 -5.63 18.21
CA LYS A 133 -21.39 -4.66 17.72
C LYS A 133 -19.96 -5.18 17.85
N GLU A 134 -19.59 -5.65 19.04
CA GLU A 134 -18.25 -6.14 19.36
C GLU A 134 -17.84 -7.32 18.48
N LYS A 135 -18.75 -8.29 18.30
CA LYS A 135 -18.50 -9.49 17.48
C LYS A 135 -18.31 -9.12 16.02
N ASN A 136 -19.12 -8.20 15.50
CA ASN A 136 -19.04 -7.77 14.11
C ASN A 136 -17.77 -6.95 13.84
N ALA A 137 -17.41 -6.05 14.76
CA ALA A 137 -16.17 -5.28 14.68
C ALA A 137 -14.93 -6.19 14.75
N ALA A 138 -14.89 -7.14 15.69
CA ALA A 138 -13.79 -8.08 15.84
C ALA A 138 -13.62 -8.99 14.62
N LYS A 139 -14.71 -9.50 14.05
CA LYS A 139 -14.67 -10.28 12.79
C LYS A 139 -14.12 -9.45 11.63
N THR A 140 -14.54 -8.19 11.52
CA THR A 140 -14.09 -7.28 10.46
C THR A 140 -12.60 -6.97 10.60
N LEU A 141 -12.15 -6.69 11.83
CA LEU A 141 -10.73 -6.47 12.14
C LEU A 141 -9.89 -7.71 11.81
N ALA A 142 -10.37 -8.92 12.15
CA ALA A 142 -9.67 -10.16 11.85
C ALA A 142 -9.54 -10.41 10.33
N ILE A 143 -10.60 -10.17 9.55
CA ILE A 143 -10.56 -10.27 8.09
C ILE A 143 -9.57 -9.26 7.51
N MET A 144 -9.61 -8.01 7.96
CA MET A 144 -8.69 -6.97 7.50
C MET A 144 -7.24 -7.33 7.83
N ALA A 145 -6.96 -7.79 9.05
CA ALA A 145 -5.63 -8.24 9.47
C ALA A 145 -5.14 -9.43 8.63
N ALA A 146 -6.01 -10.37 8.28
CA ALA A 146 -5.65 -11.49 7.41
C ALA A 146 -5.30 -11.03 5.98
N ILE A 147 -6.08 -10.10 5.40
CA ILE A 147 -5.79 -9.53 4.08
C ILE A 147 -4.46 -8.76 4.09
N LEU A 148 -4.24 -7.90 5.08
CA LEU A 148 -3.00 -7.14 5.21
C LEU A 148 -1.81 -8.07 5.45
N GLY A 149 -1.96 -9.10 6.28
CA GLY A 149 -0.93 -10.12 6.50
C GLY A 149 -0.56 -10.87 5.22
N PHE A 150 -1.56 -11.25 4.42
CA PHE A 150 -1.36 -11.87 3.11
C PHE A 150 -0.63 -10.93 2.13
N PHE A 151 -1.02 -9.66 2.07
CA PHE A 151 -0.34 -8.67 1.21
C PHE A 151 1.09 -8.42 1.65
N PHE A 152 1.30 -8.17 2.93
CA PHE A 152 2.62 -7.91 3.48
C PHE A 152 3.56 -9.10 3.24
N ALA A 153 3.14 -10.33 3.55
CA ALA A 153 3.93 -11.52 3.33
C ALA A 153 4.19 -11.78 1.84
N GLY A 154 3.15 -11.65 1.00
CA GLY A 154 3.25 -11.88 -0.45
C GLY A 154 4.19 -10.89 -1.14
N ILE A 155 4.04 -9.59 -0.88
CA ILE A 155 4.92 -8.56 -1.45
C ILE A 155 6.34 -8.72 -0.93
N THR A 156 6.52 -8.99 0.37
CA THR A 156 7.86 -9.19 0.96
C THR A 156 8.57 -10.38 0.32
N PHE A 157 7.85 -11.49 0.12
CA PHE A 157 8.38 -12.67 -0.54
C PHE A 157 8.78 -12.39 -2.00
N LEU A 158 7.89 -11.77 -2.78
CA LEU A 158 8.20 -11.42 -4.18
C LEU A 158 9.36 -10.42 -4.27
N ASN A 159 9.39 -9.42 -3.39
CA ASN A 159 10.47 -8.45 -3.30
C ASN A 159 11.83 -9.13 -3.03
N TYR A 160 11.85 -10.10 -2.12
CA TYR A 160 13.03 -10.93 -1.84
C TYR A 160 13.42 -11.78 -3.05
N TRP A 161 12.47 -12.50 -3.66
CA TRP A 161 12.73 -13.39 -4.79
C TRP A 161 13.26 -12.65 -6.02
N TYR A 162 12.67 -11.50 -6.34
CA TYR A 162 13.07 -10.65 -7.46
C TYR A 162 14.38 -9.89 -7.21
N GLY A 163 14.85 -9.83 -5.96
CA GLY A 163 16.05 -9.08 -5.60
C GLY A 163 15.88 -7.56 -5.77
N ILE A 164 14.70 -7.03 -5.47
CA ILE A 164 14.41 -5.61 -5.63
C ILE A 164 15.30 -4.80 -4.67
N VAL A 165 16.10 -3.92 -5.25
CA VAL A 165 16.88 -2.91 -4.52
C VAL A 165 16.18 -1.56 -4.70
N PRO A 166 15.87 -0.81 -3.63
CA PRO A 166 15.21 0.48 -3.74
C PRO A 166 15.93 1.43 -4.71
N VAL A 167 15.27 1.77 -5.81
CA VAL A 167 15.77 2.75 -6.79
C VAL A 167 15.15 4.09 -6.46
N ALA A 168 15.95 5.16 -6.54
CA ALA A 168 15.42 6.50 -6.40
C ALA A 168 14.28 6.72 -7.42
N LYS A 169 13.25 7.48 -7.02
CA LYS A 169 12.14 7.93 -7.89
C LYS A 169 11.05 6.89 -8.20
N VAL A 170 11.19 5.63 -7.77
CA VAL A 170 10.21 4.57 -8.06
C VAL A 170 9.86 3.82 -6.77
N THR A 171 8.58 3.64 -6.50
CA THR A 171 8.15 2.88 -5.31
C THR A 171 8.56 1.41 -5.43
N VAL A 172 8.80 0.76 -4.28
CA VAL A 172 9.09 -0.68 -4.22
C VAL A 172 7.94 -1.49 -4.85
N LEU A 173 6.69 -1.10 -4.56
CA LEU A 173 5.51 -1.73 -5.13
C LEU A 173 5.47 -1.62 -6.67
N SER A 174 5.85 -0.46 -7.22
CA SER A 174 5.98 -0.28 -8.68
C SER A 174 7.05 -1.20 -9.28
N GLN A 175 8.19 -1.36 -8.60
CA GLN A 175 9.24 -2.27 -9.06
C GLN A 175 8.76 -3.73 -9.04
N VAL A 176 8.11 -4.16 -7.96
CA VAL A 176 7.52 -5.51 -7.87
C VAL A 176 6.49 -5.72 -8.97
N ALA A 177 5.55 -4.79 -9.17
CA ALA A 177 4.54 -4.90 -10.22
C ALA A 177 5.16 -4.97 -11.62
N LYS A 178 6.20 -4.18 -11.88
CA LYS A 178 6.89 -4.17 -13.17
C LYS A 178 7.59 -5.50 -13.45
N GLU A 179 8.28 -6.07 -12.47
CA GLU A 179 8.91 -7.40 -12.61
C GLU A 179 7.85 -8.50 -12.74
N THR A 180 6.77 -8.44 -11.95
CA THR A 180 5.67 -9.43 -12.02
C THR A 180 4.96 -9.44 -13.38
N PHE A 181 4.77 -8.30 -14.04
CA PHE A 181 4.09 -8.24 -15.34
C PHE A 181 5.03 -8.13 -16.54
N GLY A 182 6.35 -8.21 -16.32
CA GLY A 182 7.36 -8.12 -17.38
C GLY A 182 7.46 -6.75 -18.06
N GLY A 183 6.99 -5.67 -17.40
CA GLY A 183 7.09 -4.31 -17.93
C GLY A 183 5.95 -3.37 -17.51
N ALA A 184 5.92 -2.18 -18.13
CA ALA A 184 4.89 -1.15 -17.91
C ALA A 184 3.66 -1.40 -18.80
N GLY A 185 3.04 -2.57 -18.66
CA GLY A 185 1.81 -2.95 -19.37
C GLY A 185 0.54 -2.45 -18.68
N ILE A 186 -0.63 -2.82 -19.23
CA ILE A 186 -1.95 -2.44 -18.69
C ILE A 186 -2.08 -2.79 -17.20
N MET A 187 -1.72 -4.03 -16.83
CA MET A 187 -1.83 -4.50 -15.43
C MET A 187 -0.93 -3.72 -14.46
N TYR A 188 0.26 -3.30 -14.91
CA TYR A 188 1.14 -2.43 -14.12
C TYR A 188 0.47 -1.09 -13.81
N TYR A 189 -0.12 -0.44 -14.81
CA TYR A 189 -0.86 0.80 -14.61
C TYR A 189 -2.09 0.61 -13.71
N VAL A 190 -2.82 -0.50 -13.87
CA VAL A 190 -3.96 -0.82 -12.99
C VAL A 190 -3.53 -0.91 -11.53
N VAL A 191 -2.40 -1.58 -11.23
CA VAL A 191 -1.83 -1.62 -9.87
C VAL A 191 -1.53 -0.21 -9.37
N GLN A 192 -0.77 0.59 -10.14
CA GLN A 192 -0.36 1.93 -9.71
C GLN A 192 -1.55 2.86 -9.47
N PHE A 193 -2.54 2.85 -10.35
CA PHE A 193 -3.76 3.66 -10.17
C PHE A 193 -4.61 3.16 -9.00
N ALA A 194 -4.75 1.84 -8.82
CA ALA A 194 -5.45 1.29 -7.66
C ALA A 194 -4.74 1.69 -6.35
N THR A 195 -3.41 1.67 -6.30
CA THR A 195 -2.61 2.15 -5.16
C THR A 195 -2.83 3.64 -4.91
N ALA A 196 -2.78 4.47 -5.95
CA ALA A 196 -3.02 5.91 -5.80
C ALA A 196 -4.43 6.22 -5.29
N LEU A 197 -5.44 5.49 -5.78
CA LEU A 197 -6.83 5.66 -5.37
C LEU A 197 -7.08 5.23 -3.92
N ILE A 198 -6.54 4.07 -3.48
CA ILE A 198 -6.71 3.66 -2.08
C ILE A 198 -6.01 4.61 -1.11
N LEU A 199 -4.88 5.20 -1.51
CA LEU A 199 -4.19 6.22 -0.72
C LEU A 199 -4.96 7.54 -0.68
N ALA A 200 -5.64 7.91 -1.77
CA ALA A 200 -6.56 9.05 -1.75
C ALA A 200 -7.77 8.80 -0.83
N VAL A 201 -8.29 7.57 -0.79
CA VAL A 201 -9.34 7.18 0.19
C VAL A 201 -8.82 7.24 1.62
N ALA A 202 -7.60 6.76 1.88
CA ALA A 202 -6.98 6.85 3.19
C ALA A 202 -6.79 8.30 3.67
N ALA A 203 -6.46 9.23 2.76
CA ALA A 203 -6.41 10.66 3.06
C ALA A 203 -7.79 11.30 3.32
N ASN A 204 -8.88 10.60 3.01
CA ASN A 204 -10.25 11.06 3.21
C ASN A 204 -10.93 10.38 4.42
N THR A 205 -10.24 9.45 5.09
CA THR A 205 -10.77 8.67 6.22
C THR A 205 -10.45 9.38 7.53
#